data_AF-R8BLV7-F1
#
_entry.id   AF-R8BLV7-F1
#
_cell.length_a   1.000
_cell.length_b   1.000
_cell.length_c   1.000
_cell.angle_alpha   90.00
_cell.angle_beta   90.00
_cell.angle_gamma   90.00
#
_symmetry.space_group_name_H-M   'P 1'
#
loop_
_entity.id
_entity.type
_entity.pdbx_description
1 polymer ?
#
loop_
_entity_poly.entity_id
_entity_poly.type
_entity_poly.pdbx_seq_one_letter_code
_entity_poly.pdbx_strand_id
1 'polypeptide(L)'
;MLPIVLATIVAPFIGAALAKPEQIRAVSDPIFHYYLQSYPQNKTIAVMGPEASSEYFNIGGTVQSTNTSLYLNVGSDSTSYKTLTFGTTASTNAWALEGDTIITAQSSTWGRPRYLQHGEIADEGRRT
;
A
#
# COMPACT_ATOMS: atom_id res chain seq x y z
N MET A 1 4.38 -15.78 50.71
CA MET A 1 3.63 -14.87 49.82
C MET A 1 4.65 -14.06 49.05
N LEU A 2 4.72 -14.19 47.73
CA LEU A 2 5.68 -13.50 46.87
C LEU A 2 4.91 -12.45 46.05
N PRO A 3 5.31 -11.15 46.00
CA PRO A 3 4.60 -10.18 45.18
C PRO A 3 5.11 -10.25 43.74
N ILE A 4 4.20 -10.38 42.79
CA ILE A 4 4.47 -10.19 41.37
C ILE A 4 4.42 -8.68 41.11
N VAL A 5 5.55 -8.10 40.72
CA VAL A 5 5.62 -6.71 40.23
C VAL A 5 5.36 -6.75 38.74
N LEU A 6 4.23 -6.17 38.30
CA LEU A 6 3.91 -6.00 36.89
C LEU A 6 4.58 -4.70 36.41
N ALA A 7 5.58 -4.82 35.53
CA ALA A 7 6.23 -3.68 34.90
C ALA A 7 5.44 -3.25 33.66
N THR A 8 4.88 -2.03 33.68
CA THR A 8 4.22 -1.44 32.52
C THR A 8 5.27 -0.90 31.56
N ILE A 9 5.42 -1.53 30.39
CA ILE A 9 6.28 -1.03 29.32
C ILE A 9 5.49 0.02 28.54
N VAL A 10 5.87 1.28 28.67
CA VAL A 10 5.37 2.36 27.81
C VAL A 10 6.29 2.43 26.58
N ALA A 11 5.84 1.88 25.46
CA ALA A 11 6.54 2.04 24.19
C ALA A 11 6.31 3.47 23.65
N PRO A 12 7.36 4.22 23.27
CA PRO A 12 7.17 5.50 22.63
C PRO A 12 6.62 5.29 21.21
N PHE A 13 5.41 5.77 20.95
CA PHE A 13 4.92 5.97 19.58
C PHE A 13 5.63 7.20 19.02
N ILE A 14 6.79 6.97 18.38
CA ILE A 14 7.39 7.99 17.52
C ILE A 14 6.47 8.08 16.29
N GLY A 15 5.61 9.10 16.26
CA GLY A 15 4.77 9.37 15.09
C GLY A 15 5.66 9.62 13.88
N ALA A 16 5.51 8.79 12.84
CA ALA A 16 6.18 9.03 11.57
C ALA A 16 5.74 10.40 11.05
N ALA A 17 6.70 11.29 10.77
CA ALA A 17 6.40 12.52 10.06
C ALA A 17 5.79 12.14 8.71
N LEU A 18 4.57 12.58 8.45
CA LEU A 18 3.93 12.42 7.14
C LEU A 18 4.80 13.15 6.12
N ALA A 19 5.23 12.43 5.08
CA ALA A 19 5.82 13.07 3.92
C ALA A 19 4.84 14.11 3.37
N LYS A 20 5.38 15.13 2.68
CA LYS A 20 4.52 16.09 1.98
C LYS A 20 3.57 15.34 1.04
N PRO A 21 2.35 15.83 0.82
CA PRO A 21 1.44 15.19 -0.14
C PRO A 21 2.08 15.12 -1.53
N GLU A 22 1.99 13.98 -2.19
CA GLU A 22 2.59 13.75 -3.51
C GLU A 22 1.53 13.44 -4.58
N GLN A 23 1.83 13.75 -5.83
CA GLN A 23 1.03 13.29 -6.97
C GLN A 23 1.49 11.89 -7.39
N ILE A 24 0.55 11.05 -7.80
CA ILE A 24 0.84 9.70 -8.32
C ILE A 24 0.65 9.71 -9.82
N ARG A 25 1.70 9.42 -10.58
CA ARG A 25 1.71 9.40 -12.06
C ARG A 25 1.82 7.99 -12.62
N ALA A 26 1.30 7.77 -13.82
CA ALA A 26 1.55 6.52 -14.54
C ALA A 26 3.04 6.37 -14.87
N VAL A 27 3.56 5.13 -14.83
CA VAL A 27 4.97 4.80 -15.12
C VAL A 27 5.15 3.90 -16.36
N SER A 28 4.07 3.58 -17.08
CA SER A 28 4.16 2.73 -18.27
C SER A 28 4.48 3.54 -19.52
N ASP A 29 5.38 3.01 -20.35
CA ASP A 29 5.69 3.53 -21.68
C ASP A 29 4.57 3.23 -22.69
N PRO A 30 4.18 4.16 -23.59
CA PRO A 30 4.59 5.58 -23.65
C PRO A 30 4.14 6.39 -22.44
N ILE A 31 5.06 7.20 -21.88
CA ILE A 31 4.77 8.07 -20.73
C ILE A 31 3.81 9.17 -21.18
N PHE A 32 2.52 8.96 -20.94
CA PHE A 32 1.56 10.06 -20.90
C PHE A 32 1.62 10.69 -19.50
N HIS A 33 1.64 12.01 -19.41
CA HIS A 33 1.58 12.77 -18.14
C HIS A 33 0.20 12.67 -17.49
N TYR A 34 -0.21 11.44 -17.16
CA TYR A 34 -1.45 11.16 -16.46
C TYR A 34 -1.21 10.89 -15.00
N TYR A 35 -2.11 11.45 -14.21
CA TYR A 35 -2.07 11.45 -12.76
C TYR A 35 -3.35 10.85 -12.22
N LEU A 36 -3.20 10.09 -11.12
CA LEU A 36 -4.31 9.50 -10.40
C LEU A 36 -5.19 10.61 -9.82
N GLN A 37 -6.50 10.46 -10.02
CA GLN A 37 -7.50 11.37 -9.50
C GLN A 37 -8.86 10.68 -9.37
N SER A 38 -9.75 11.28 -8.60
CA SER A 38 -11.16 10.88 -8.57
C SER A 38 -11.90 11.34 -9.82
N TYR A 39 -12.71 10.46 -10.39
CA TYR A 39 -13.54 10.80 -11.54
C TYR A 39 -14.51 11.96 -11.19
N PRO A 40 -14.59 13.03 -12.00
CA PRO A 40 -15.36 14.23 -11.63
C PRO A 40 -16.84 13.98 -11.34
N GLN A 41 -17.47 13.07 -12.09
CA GLN A 41 -18.90 12.76 -11.97
C GLN A 41 -19.18 11.74 -10.86
N ASN A 42 -18.20 10.91 -10.51
CA ASN A 42 -18.32 9.98 -9.39
C ASN A 42 -16.98 9.80 -8.68
N LYS A 43 -16.85 10.44 -7.52
CA LYS A 43 -15.60 10.51 -6.77
C LYS A 43 -15.11 9.19 -6.20
N THR A 44 -15.93 8.13 -6.22
CA THR A 44 -15.52 6.79 -5.76
C THR A 44 -14.73 6.02 -6.83
N ILE A 45 -14.70 6.51 -8.07
CA ILE A 45 -14.00 5.87 -9.19
C ILE A 45 -12.61 6.48 -9.32
N ALA A 46 -11.59 5.64 -9.24
CA ALA A 46 -10.21 6.01 -9.49
C ALA A 46 -9.92 6.01 -11.00
N VAL A 47 -9.34 7.10 -11.53
CA VAL A 47 -9.00 7.24 -12.95
C VAL A 47 -7.63 7.90 -13.14
N MET A 48 -7.04 7.70 -14.31
CA MET A 48 -5.87 8.44 -14.78
C MET A 48 -6.34 9.60 -15.67
N GLY A 49 -5.84 10.81 -15.42
CA GLY A 49 -6.23 12.01 -16.17
C GLY A 49 -5.19 13.13 -16.13
N PRO A 50 -5.50 14.34 -16.59
CA PRO A 50 -4.52 15.42 -16.72
C PRO A 50 -4.03 15.94 -15.36
N GLU A 51 -2.83 16.52 -15.36
CA GLU A 51 -2.18 17.08 -14.16
C GLU A 51 -3.00 18.15 -13.45
N ALA A 52 -3.67 19.01 -14.21
CA ALA A 52 -4.43 20.14 -13.68
C ALA A 52 -5.57 19.74 -12.73
N SER A 53 -6.04 18.50 -12.82
CA SER A 53 -7.09 17.94 -11.96
C SER A 53 -6.59 16.77 -11.09
N SER A 54 -5.27 16.58 -11.03
CA SER A 54 -4.64 15.55 -10.20
C SER A 54 -4.95 15.74 -8.72
N GLU A 55 -4.92 14.63 -8.00
CA GLU A 55 -4.96 14.65 -6.54
C GLU A 55 -3.56 14.59 -5.94
N TYR A 56 -3.42 15.20 -4.77
CA TYR A 56 -2.27 15.02 -3.91
C TYR A 56 -2.61 14.01 -2.82
N PHE A 57 -1.63 13.20 -2.41
CA PHE A 57 -1.85 12.08 -1.52
C PHE A 57 -0.91 12.08 -0.32
N ASN A 58 -1.48 11.89 0.87
CA ASN A 58 -0.75 11.44 2.04
C ASN A 58 -0.48 9.94 1.90
N ILE A 59 0.79 9.53 1.85
CA ILE A 59 1.20 8.15 1.61
C ILE A 59 1.96 7.62 2.84
N GLY A 60 1.51 6.49 3.40
CA GLY A 60 2.13 5.87 4.57
C GLY A 60 1.31 4.69 5.09
N GLY A 61 1.40 3.54 4.42
CA GLY A 61 0.57 2.35 4.68
C GLY A 61 -0.84 2.46 4.07
N THR A 62 -1.43 3.65 4.13
CA THR A 62 -2.61 4.03 3.35
C THR A 62 -2.24 5.08 2.30
N VAL A 63 -3.10 5.28 1.31
CA VAL A 63 -3.00 6.36 0.32
C VAL A 63 -4.28 7.18 0.41
N GLN A 64 -4.19 8.37 1.02
CA GLN A 64 -5.36 9.24 1.25
C GLN A 64 -5.24 10.52 0.42
N SER A 65 -6.28 10.81 -0.35
CA SER A 65 -6.41 12.06 -1.09
C SER A 65 -6.49 13.25 -0.13
N THR A 66 -5.64 14.26 -0.32
CA THR A 66 -5.79 15.53 0.39
C THR A 66 -6.91 16.39 -0.20
N ASN A 67 -7.32 16.11 -1.44
CA ASN A 67 -8.35 16.87 -2.13
C ASN A 67 -9.75 16.43 -1.67
N THR A 68 -9.96 15.11 -1.47
CA THR A 68 -11.27 14.54 -1.16
C THR A 68 -11.34 13.84 0.20
N SER A 69 -10.21 13.67 0.90
CA SER A 69 -10.07 12.82 2.10
C SER A 69 -10.40 11.34 1.89
N LEU A 70 -10.68 10.90 0.66
CA LEU A 70 -10.95 9.50 0.34
C LEU A 70 -9.66 8.68 0.26
N TYR A 71 -9.77 7.39 0.55
CA TYR A 71 -8.68 6.43 0.53
C TYR A 71 -8.69 5.60 -0.74
N LEU A 72 -7.53 5.46 -1.37
CA LEU A 72 -7.34 4.51 -2.47
C LEU A 72 -7.31 3.09 -1.92
N ASN A 73 -8.22 2.26 -2.44
CA ASN A 73 -8.42 0.89 -2.00
C ASN A 73 -8.35 -0.08 -3.18
N VAL A 74 -7.95 -1.31 -2.88
CA VAL A 74 -8.01 -2.44 -3.82
C VAL A 74 -9.38 -3.11 -3.71
N GLY A 75 -10.04 -3.32 -4.84
CA GLY A 75 -11.34 -3.99 -4.95
C GLY A 75 -11.28 -5.47 -4.63
N SER A 76 -12.44 -6.06 -4.33
CA SER A 76 -12.59 -7.48 -3.99
C SER A 76 -12.82 -8.37 -5.21
N ASP A 77 -12.39 -7.94 -6.40
CA ASP A 77 -12.56 -8.70 -7.64
C ASP A 77 -11.93 -10.09 -7.54
N SER A 78 -12.54 -11.12 -8.12
CA SER A 78 -11.96 -12.48 -8.15
C SER A 78 -10.90 -12.66 -9.24
N THR A 79 -10.83 -11.72 -10.19
CA THR A 79 -9.90 -11.73 -11.33
C THR A 79 -8.48 -11.35 -10.91
N SER A 80 -7.50 -11.62 -11.79
CA SER A 80 -6.10 -11.26 -11.56
C SER A 80 -5.87 -9.74 -11.57
N TYR A 81 -6.63 -9.01 -12.38
CA TYR A 81 -6.71 -7.55 -12.29
C TYR A 81 -7.68 -7.16 -11.18
N LYS A 82 -7.27 -6.23 -10.32
CA LYS A 82 -8.11 -5.67 -9.26
C LYS A 82 -8.50 -4.24 -9.62
N THR A 83 -9.76 -3.91 -9.38
CA THR A 83 -10.25 -2.53 -9.49
C THR A 83 -9.62 -1.68 -8.39
N LEU A 84 -9.30 -0.42 -8.71
CA LEU A 84 -8.97 0.57 -7.69
C LEU A 84 -10.17 1.48 -7.47
N THR A 85 -10.46 1.77 -6.20
CA THR A 85 -11.61 2.61 -5.81
C THR A 85 -11.20 3.63 -4.76
N PHE A 86 -11.95 4.73 -4.70
CA PHE A 86 -11.88 5.67 -3.60
C PHE A 86 -13.02 5.42 -2.61
N GLY A 87 -12.67 5.22 -1.34
CA GLY A 87 -13.62 4.97 -0.25
C GLY A 87 -13.43 5.94 0.92
N THR A 88 -14.47 6.11 1.74
CA THR A 88 -14.40 6.94 2.96
C THR A 88 -13.57 6.32 4.08
N THR A 89 -13.22 5.05 3.95
CA THR A 89 -12.36 4.31 4.88
C THR A 89 -11.22 3.64 4.12
N ALA A 90 -10.07 3.50 4.76
CA ALA A 90 -9.00 2.65 4.28
C ALA A 90 -9.39 1.19 4.51
N SER A 91 -9.73 0.46 3.44
CA SER A 91 -10.00 -0.98 3.54
C SER A 91 -8.72 -1.82 3.55
N THR A 92 -7.57 -1.18 3.34
CA THR A 92 -6.27 -1.82 3.36
C THR A 92 -5.17 -0.88 3.87
N ASN A 93 -4.17 -1.47 4.52
CA ASN A 93 -2.89 -0.85 4.87
C ASN A 93 -1.72 -1.45 4.07
N ALA A 94 -2.03 -2.13 2.95
CA ALA A 94 -1.07 -2.88 2.17
C ALA A 94 -0.22 -2.00 1.25
N TRP A 95 -0.40 -0.67 1.20
CA TRP A 95 0.38 0.18 0.30
C TRP A 95 1.81 0.37 0.81
N ALA A 96 2.78 0.28 -0.10
CA ALA A 96 4.19 0.52 0.15
C ALA A 96 4.82 1.30 -1.01
N LEU A 97 6.06 1.76 -0.80
CA LEU A 97 6.88 2.40 -1.81
C LEU A 97 8.05 1.50 -2.19
N GLU A 98 8.27 1.33 -3.49
CA GLU A 98 9.48 0.77 -4.08
C GLU A 98 10.12 1.85 -4.96
N GLY A 99 11.11 2.56 -4.41
CA GLY A 99 11.62 3.79 -5.03
C GLY A 99 10.53 4.86 -5.06
N ASP A 100 10.20 5.36 -6.26
CA ASP A 100 9.12 6.34 -6.52
C ASP A 100 7.79 5.68 -6.92
N THR A 101 7.73 4.34 -6.97
CA THR A 101 6.55 3.60 -7.38
C THR A 101 5.75 3.12 -6.17
N ILE A 102 4.44 3.39 -6.16
CA ILE A 102 3.52 2.78 -5.20
C ILE A 102 3.22 1.35 -5.62
N ILE A 103 3.37 0.43 -4.68
CA ILE A 103 3.07 -0.99 -4.84
C ILE A 103 2.21 -1.48 -3.67
N THR A 104 1.66 -2.68 -3.80
CA THR A 104 1.25 -3.46 -2.61
C THR A 104 2.49 -4.08 -1.95
N ALA A 105 2.57 -3.98 -0.63
CA ALA A 105 3.67 -4.51 0.16
C ALA A 105 3.82 -6.02 -0.08
N GLN A 106 5.06 -6.51 -0.14
CA GLN A 106 5.34 -7.93 -0.37
C GLN A 106 4.75 -8.84 0.72
N SER A 107 4.56 -8.33 1.92
CA SER A 107 3.93 -9.06 3.04
C SER A 107 2.40 -9.08 2.99
N SER A 108 1.77 -8.38 2.04
CA SER A 108 0.31 -8.35 1.89
C SER A 108 -0.20 -9.57 1.11
N THR A 109 -1.52 -9.79 1.13
CA THR A 109 -2.19 -10.83 0.33
C THR A 109 -2.05 -10.63 -1.18
N TRP A 110 -1.66 -9.43 -1.63
CA TRP A 110 -1.35 -9.13 -3.03
C TRP A 110 0.15 -9.02 -3.30
N GLY A 111 0.98 -9.30 -2.30
CA GLY A 111 2.44 -9.34 -2.44
C GLY A 111 2.89 -10.55 -3.26
N ARG A 112 4.07 -10.44 -3.88
CA ARG A 112 4.66 -11.57 -4.62
C ARG A 112 5.00 -12.72 -3.67
N PRO A 113 4.58 -13.98 -3.97
CA PRO A 113 5.01 -15.13 -3.19
C PRO A 113 6.53 -15.20 -3.15
N ARG A 114 7.11 -15.26 -1.95
CA ARG A 114 8.53 -15.59 -1.81
C ARG A 114 8.66 -17.06 -2.16
N TYR A 115 9.15 -17.37 -3.36
CA TYR A 115 9.73 -18.68 -3.58
C TYR A 115 10.84 -18.84 -2.56
N LEU A 116 10.78 -19.87 -1.73
CA LEU A 116 11.93 -20.34 -0.98
C LEU A 116 13.06 -20.43 -2.01
N GLN A 117 14.13 -19.67 -1.83
CA GLN A 117 15.36 -19.90 -2.58
C GLN A 117 15.76 -21.33 -2.24
N HIS A 118 15.46 -22.26 -3.14
CA HIS A 118 15.79 -23.66 -2.97
C HIS A 118 17.30 -23.80 -3.06
N GLY A 119 17.94 -23.70 -1.89
CA GLY A 119 19.38 -23.87 -1.69
C GLY A 119 19.71 -24.40 -0.30
N GLU A 120 18.71 -24.80 0.50
CA GLU A 120 18.95 -25.57 1.72
C GLU A 120 18.70 -27.04 1.36
N ILE A 121 19.79 -27.71 0.99
CA ILE A 121 19.85 -29.15 0.80
C ILE A 121 19.49 -29.78 2.15
N ALA A 122 18.33 -30.41 2.22
CA ALA A 122 18.03 -31.33 3.32
C ALA A 122 19.00 -32.52 3.21
N ASP A 123 20.11 -32.45 3.95
CA ASP A 123 20.87 -33.65 4.32
C ASP A 123 20.07 -34.42 5.37
N GLU A 124 19.10 -35.20 4.91
CA GLU A 124 18.46 -36.21 5.74
C GLU A 124 18.32 -37.49 4.89
N GLY A 125 19.45 -38.17 4.72
CA GLY A 125 19.49 -39.37 3.90
C GLY A 125 20.71 -40.27 4.07
N ARG A 126 21.39 -40.25 5.22
CA ARG A 126 22.37 -41.29 5.54
C ARG A 126 22.24 -41.76 6.99
N ARG A 127 21.30 -42.67 7.21
CA ARG A 127 21.41 -43.65 8.30
C ARG A 127 21.80 -44.99 7.68
N THR A 128 22.78 -45.58 8.34
CA THR A 128 23.46 -46.87 8.14
C THR A 128 22.59 -48.01 7.64
#